data_AF-A0A529N752-F1
#
_entry.id   AF-A0A529N752-F1
#
_cell.length_a   1.000
_cell.length_b   1.000
_cell.length_c   1.000
_cell.angle_alpha   90.00
_cell.angle_beta   90.00
_cell.angle_gamma   90.00
#
_symmetry.space_group_name_H-M   'P 1'
#
loop_
_entity.id
_entity.type
_entity.pdbx_description
1 polymer ?
#
loop_
_entity_poly.entity_id
_entity_poly.type
_entity_poly.pdbx_seq_one_letter_code
_entity_poly.pdbx_strand_id
1 'polypeptide(L)'
;DPELAFPKPETLRQYIVHVSGLPVWWGHFKTLYTNATGGGHESYVPPKGRPKVRAEARAMIAVYAAVLLLALWFKATVLLYVWILPALLGQPFLRLYLLAEHGRCPFVANMLENTRTTLTNWLVRKLAWNMPFHAEHHAYPGVPFHR
;
A
#
# COMPACT_ATOMS: atom_id res chain seq x y z
N ASP A 1 4.78 10.06 -8.08
CA ASP A 1 4.17 9.25 -7.02
C ASP A 1 3.51 7.99 -7.60
N PRO A 2 3.88 6.76 -7.19
CA PRO A 2 3.20 5.54 -7.60
C PRO A 2 1.70 5.50 -7.30
N GLU A 3 1.23 6.20 -6.25
CA GLU A 3 -0.19 6.27 -5.91
C GLU A 3 -1.01 7.00 -6.99
N LEU A 4 -0.38 7.83 -7.83
CA LEU A 4 -1.02 8.48 -8.99
C LEU A 4 -0.90 7.69 -10.29
N ALA A 5 -0.10 6.61 -10.32
CA ALA A 5 0.16 5.85 -11.54
C ALA A 5 -1.07 5.10 -12.08
N PHE A 6 -2.09 4.92 -11.25
CA PHE A 6 -3.35 4.27 -11.62
C PHE A 6 -4.49 5.28 -11.70
N PRO A 7 -5.39 5.14 -12.69
CA PRO A 7 -6.54 6.00 -12.81
C PRO A 7 -7.42 5.92 -11.56
N LYS A 8 -7.92 7.08 -11.12
CA LYS A 8 -8.85 7.19 -9.99
C LYS A 8 -10.27 6.86 -10.46
N PRO A 9 -11.15 6.37 -9.55
CA PRO A 9 -12.50 5.99 -9.94
C PRO A 9 -13.31 7.19 -10.45
N GLU A 10 -14.01 7.02 -11.57
CA GLU A 10 -14.87 8.04 -12.21
C GLU A 10 -16.37 7.71 -12.09
N THR A 11 -16.70 6.45 -11.81
CA THR A 11 -18.09 5.98 -11.63
C THR A 11 -18.31 5.44 -10.23
N LEU A 12 -19.56 5.41 -9.76
CA LEU A 12 -19.91 4.83 -8.46
C LEU A 12 -19.46 3.37 -8.33
N ARG A 13 -19.59 2.57 -9.40
CA ARG A 13 -19.13 1.18 -9.41
C ARG A 13 -17.62 1.09 -9.22
N GLN A 14 -16.85 1.89 -9.95
CA GLN A 14 -15.39 1.93 -9.79
C GLN A 14 -15.00 2.41 -8.39
N TYR A 15 -15.75 3.37 -7.84
CA TYR A 15 -15.51 3.88 -6.48
C TYR A 15 -15.72 2.78 -5.43
N ILE A 16 -16.83 2.04 -5.48
CA ILE A 16 -17.09 0.92 -4.55
C ILE A 16 -15.99 -0.15 -4.67
N VAL A 17 -15.60 -0.53 -5.89
CA VAL A 17 -14.53 -1.52 -6.11
C VAL A 17 -13.19 -1.02 -5.58
N HIS A 18 -12.84 0.26 -5.82
CA HIS A 18 -11.63 0.87 -5.31
C HIS A 18 -11.60 0.87 -3.78
N VAL A 19 -12.67 1.38 -3.16
CA VAL A 19 -12.81 1.47 -1.70
C VAL A 19 -12.89 0.09 -1.04
N SER A 20 -13.36 -0.95 -1.72
CA SER A 20 -13.34 -2.31 -1.15
C SER A 20 -11.93 -2.80 -0.77
N GLY A 21 -10.88 -2.26 -1.40
CA GLY A 21 -9.50 -2.71 -1.19
C GLY A 21 -9.16 -4.07 -1.84
N LEU A 22 -10.15 -4.80 -2.35
CA LEU A 22 -9.94 -6.09 -3.03
C LEU A 22 -8.92 -6.02 -4.19
N PRO A 23 -8.93 -4.98 -5.05
CA PRO A 23 -7.94 -4.87 -6.11
C PRO A 23 -6.50 -4.81 -5.62
N VAL A 24 -6.26 -4.25 -4.43
CA VAL A 24 -4.91 -4.13 -3.85
C VAL A 24 -4.36 -5.51 -3.48
N TRP A 25 -5.17 -6.34 -2.84
CA TRP A 25 -4.77 -7.71 -2.48
C TRP A 25 -4.45 -8.55 -3.72
N TRP A 26 -5.30 -8.44 -4.74
CA TRP A 26 -5.05 -9.09 -6.02
C TRP A 26 -3.75 -8.57 -6.67
N GLY A 27 -3.53 -7.25 -6.64
CA GLY A 27 -2.29 -6.62 -7.11
C GLY A 27 -1.06 -7.15 -6.39
N HIS A 28 -1.07 -7.21 -5.06
CA HIS A 28 0.03 -7.76 -4.26
C HIS A 28 0.33 -9.21 -4.60
N PHE A 29 -0.70 -10.06 -4.69
CA PHE A 29 -0.53 -11.46 -5.09
C PHE A 29 0.09 -11.57 -6.49
N LYS A 30 -0.44 -10.83 -7.47
CA LYS A 30 0.06 -10.83 -8.84
C LYS A 30 1.52 -10.36 -8.88
N THR A 31 1.85 -9.25 -8.24
CA THR A 31 3.23 -8.73 -8.18
C THR A 31 4.18 -9.75 -7.56
N LEU A 32 3.80 -10.35 -6.44
CA LEU A 32 4.63 -11.34 -5.76
C LEU A 32 4.86 -12.58 -6.64
N TYR A 33 3.81 -13.10 -7.25
CA TYR A 33 3.88 -14.25 -8.16
C TYR A 33 4.72 -13.95 -9.41
N THR A 34 4.47 -12.81 -10.05
CA THR A 34 5.21 -12.37 -11.25
C THR A 34 6.70 -12.20 -10.92
N ASN A 35 7.04 -11.56 -9.81
CA ASN A 35 8.43 -11.39 -9.39
C ASN A 35 9.11 -12.72 -9.05
N ALA A 36 8.41 -13.64 -8.36
CA ALA A 36 8.96 -14.94 -7.99
C ALA A 36 9.23 -15.86 -9.20
N THR A 37 8.37 -15.80 -10.21
CA THR A 37 8.51 -16.55 -11.47
C THR A 37 9.57 -15.96 -12.38
N GLY A 38 9.94 -14.69 -12.20
CA GLY A 38 10.99 -13.99 -12.95
C GLY A 38 10.47 -13.02 -14.01
N GLY A 39 9.16 -12.74 -14.01
CA GLY A 39 8.57 -11.62 -14.73
C GLY A 39 8.74 -10.29 -13.96
N GLY A 40 8.00 -9.25 -14.35
CA GLY A 40 7.99 -7.98 -13.62
C GLY A 40 9.18 -7.10 -13.96
N HIS A 41 9.36 -6.80 -15.24
CA HIS A 41 10.42 -5.90 -15.73
C HIS A 41 9.97 -4.44 -15.67
N GLU A 42 9.64 -4.00 -14.47
CA GLU A 42 9.28 -2.62 -14.21
C GLU A 42 10.44 -1.69 -14.55
N SER A 43 10.15 -0.55 -15.16
CA SER A 43 11.16 0.38 -15.68
C SER A 43 12.10 0.93 -14.60
N TYR A 44 11.63 0.94 -13.35
CA TYR A 44 12.39 1.38 -12.18
C TYR A 44 13.28 0.29 -11.57
N VAL A 45 13.21 -0.97 -12.04
CA VAL A 45 14.09 -2.06 -11.60
C VAL A 45 15.21 -2.27 -12.62
N PRO A 46 16.48 -1.90 -12.31
CA PRO A 46 17.58 -2.11 -13.24
C PRO A 46 17.81 -3.61 -13.49
N PRO A 47 18.33 -4.01 -14.66
CA PRO A 47 18.56 -5.43 -15.00
C PRO A 47 19.35 -6.20 -13.94
N LYS A 48 20.36 -5.55 -13.32
CA LYS A 48 21.18 -6.12 -12.23
C LYS A 48 20.39 -6.39 -10.94
N GLY A 49 19.26 -5.71 -10.72
CA GLY A 49 18.40 -5.86 -9.55
C GLY A 49 17.38 -7.00 -9.67
N ARG A 50 17.07 -7.46 -10.89
CA ARG A 50 16.03 -8.48 -11.13
C ARG A 50 16.26 -9.80 -10.38
N PRO A 51 17.49 -10.35 -10.30
CA PRO A 51 17.74 -11.56 -9.51
C PRO A 51 17.45 -11.38 -8.01
N LYS A 52 17.72 -10.19 -7.46
CA LYS A 52 17.45 -9.88 -6.05
C LYS A 52 15.95 -9.83 -5.78
N VAL A 53 15.20 -9.09 -6.61
CA VAL A 53 13.73 -9.00 -6.50
C VAL A 53 13.09 -10.40 -6.58
N ARG A 54 13.58 -11.26 -7.47
CA ARG A 54 13.10 -12.65 -7.57
C ARG A 54 13.39 -13.46 -6.31
N ALA A 55 14.59 -13.34 -5.76
CA ALA A 55 14.98 -14.04 -4.54
C ALA A 55 14.15 -13.58 -3.34
N GLU A 56 13.95 -12.27 -3.20
CA GLU A 56 13.11 -11.67 -2.15
C GLU A 56 11.65 -12.14 -2.27
N ALA A 57 11.08 -12.11 -3.48
CA ALA A 57 9.72 -12.58 -3.70
C ALA A 57 9.53 -14.06 -3.32
N ARG A 58 10.50 -14.93 -3.65
CA ARG A 58 10.49 -16.34 -3.26
C ARG A 58 10.64 -16.53 -1.75
N ALA A 59 11.54 -15.77 -1.13
CA ALA A 59 11.73 -15.80 0.32
C ALA A 59 10.46 -15.37 1.05
N MET A 60 9.80 -14.30 0.60
CA MET A 60 8.51 -13.86 1.14
C MET A 60 7.43 -14.96 1.01
N ILE A 61 7.30 -15.61 -0.15
CA ILE A 61 6.36 -16.73 -0.33
C ILE A 61 6.69 -17.86 0.65
N ALA A 62 7.97 -18.23 0.79
CA ALA A 62 8.39 -19.28 1.71
C ALA A 62 8.06 -18.94 3.17
N VAL A 63 8.29 -17.68 3.58
CA VAL A 63 7.92 -17.19 4.92
C VAL A 63 6.41 -17.25 5.14
N TYR A 64 5.60 -16.77 4.19
CA TYR A 64 4.14 -16.84 4.32
C TYR A 64 3.62 -18.28 4.35
N ALA A 65 4.21 -19.17 3.55
CA ALA A 65 3.88 -20.60 3.58
C ALA A 65 4.25 -21.22 4.93
N ALA A 66 5.43 -20.92 5.47
CA ALA A 66 5.84 -21.40 6.79
C ALA A 66 4.91 -20.89 7.90
N VAL A 67 4.57 -19.59 7.89
CA VAL A 67 3.62 -19.00 8.84
C VAL A 67 2.25 -19.69 8.73
N LEU A 68 1.74 -19.92 7.53
CA LEU A 68 0.47 -20.61 7.32
C LEU A 68 0.51 -22.05 7.87
N LEU A 69 1.56 -22.81 7.55
CA LEU A 69 1.71 -24.19 8.02
C LEU A 69 1.83 -24.25 9.56
N LEU A 70 2.61 -23.36 10.17
CA LEU A 70 2.72 -23.27 11.63
C LEU A 70 1.38 -22.85 12.25
N ALA A 71 0.66 -21.90 11.65
CA ALA A 71 -0.64 -21.47 12.13
C ALA A 71 -1.66 -22.61 12.10
N LEU A 72 -1.67 -23.43 11.04
CA LEU A 72 -2.52 -24.61 10.94
C LEU A 72 -2.12 -25.68 11.96
N TRP A 73 -0.82 -25.95 12.10
CA TRP A 73 -0.27 -26.93 13.05
C TRP A 73 -0.63 -26.60 14.49
N PHE A 74 -0.41 -25.34 14.90
CA PHE A 74 -0.70 -24.86 16.25
C PHE A 74 -2.16 -24.41 16.44
N LYS A 75 -3.01 -24.50 15.40
CA LYS A 75 -4.38 -23.98 15.40
C LYS A 75 -4.45 -22.52 15.86
N ALA A 76 -3.49 -21.70 15.42
CA ALA A 76 -3.30 -20.32 15.85
C ALA A 76 -4.34 -19.38 15.23
N THR A 77 -5.60 -19.48 15.66
CA THR A 77 -6.70 -18.60 15.22
C THR A 77 -6.44 -17.13 15.56
N VAL A 78 -5.56 -16.84 16.52
CA VAL A 78 -5.15 -15.48 16.87
C VAL A 78 -4.71 -14.66 15.66
N LEU A 79 -3.99 -15.26 14.70
CA LEU A 79 -3.52 -14.57 13.49
C LEU A 79 -4.69 -14.04 12.64
N LEU A 80 -5.83 -14.74 12.64
CA LEU A 80 -7.01 -14.26 11.92
C LEU A 80 -7.51 -12.94 12.51
N TYR A 81 -7.53 -12.82 13.85
CA TYR A 81 -8.09 -11.67 14.53
C TYR A 81 -7.13 -10.49 14.69
N VAL A 82 -5.83 -10.75 14.88
CA VAL A 82 -4.84 -9.68 15.10
C VAL A 82 -4.12 -9.24 13.83
N TRP A 83 -4.21 -10.02 12.75
CA TRP A 83 -3.51 -9.72 11.50
C TRP A 83 -4.45 -9.66 10.30
N ILE A 84 -5.14 -10.76 9.96
CA ILE A 84 -5.91 -10.83 8.71
C ILE A 84 -7.13 -9.90 8.75
N LEU A 85 -7.96 -10.00 9.78
CA LEU A 85 -9.18 -9.21 9.89
C LEU A 85 -8.89 -7.69 9.95
N PRO A 86 -7.96 -7.19 10.79
CA PRO A 86 -7.62 -5.77 10.79
C PRO A 86 -7.05 -5.29 9.45
N ALA A 87 -6.22 -6.09 8.79
CA ALA A 87 -5.65 -5.72 7.50
C ALA A 87 -6.74 -5.58 6.42
N LEU A 88 -7.72 -6.49 6.38
CA LEU A 88 -8.85 -6.41 5.45
C LEU A 88 -9.75 -5.21 5.75
N LEU A 89 -10.14 -5.03 7.02
CA LEU A 89 -11.02 -3.94 7.44
C LEU A 89 -10.35 -2.58 7.31
N GLY A 90 -9.02 -2.49 7.42
CA GLY A 90 -8.28 -1.25 7.27
C GLY A 90 -8.19 -0.75 5.83
N GLN A 91 -8.30 -1.62 4.81
CA GLN A 91 -8.15 -1.20 3.42
C GLN A 91 -9.16 -0.15 2.99
N PRO A 92 -10.48 -0.27 3.24
CA PRO A 92 -11.43 0.78 2.86
C PRO A 92 -11.11 2.15 3.44
N PHE A 93 -10.73 2.21 4.71
CA PHE A 93 -10.32 3.47 5.35
C PHE A 93 -9.06 4.04 4.69
N LEU A 94 -8.05 3.19 4.44
CA LEU A 94 -6.82 3.61 3.78
C LEU A 94 -7.06 4.08 2.33
N ARG A 95 -7.96 3.45 1.58
CA ARG A 95 -8.28 3.86 0.20
C ARG A 95 -8.97 5.23 0.17
N LEU A 96 -9.91 5.46 1.08
CA LEU A 96 -10.54 6.77 1.25
C LEU A 96 -9.52 7.84 1.66
N TYR A 97 -8.62 7.48 2.58
CA TYR A 97 -7.54 8.33 3.06
C TYR A 97 -6.60 8.77 1.91
N LEU A 98 -6.12 7.82 1.10
CA LEU A 98 -5.26 8.11 -0.06
C LEU A 98 -5.98 8.87 -1.17
N LEU A 99 -7.30 8.66 -1.34
CA LEU A 99 -8.10 9.50 -2.24
C LEU A 99 -8.20 10.94 -1.73
N ALA A 100 -8.24 11.18 -0.42
CA ALA A 100 -8.20 12.53 0.10
C ALA A 100 -6.84 13.21 -0.18
N GLU A 101 -5.74 12.45 -0.10
CA GLU A 101 -4.38 12.98 -0.25
C GLU A 101 -3.89 13.14 -1.71
N HIS A 102 -4.35 12.29 -2.62
CA HIS A 102 -3.92 12.28 -4.02
C HIS A 102 -5.06 12.46 -5.03
N GLY A 103 -6.31 12.34 -4.59
CA GLY A 103 -7.46 12.40 -5.47
C GLY A 103 -7.44 13.69 -6.29
N ARG A 104 -7.42 13.52 -7.63
CA ARG A 104 -7.39 14.62 -8.60
C ARG A 104 -6.14 15.52 -8.53
N CYS A 105 -5.09 15.11 -7.83
CA CYS A 105 -3.80 15.78 -7.93
C CYS A 105 -3.14 15.44 -9.29
N PRO A 106 -2.43 16.39 -9.91
CA PRO A 106 -1.73 16.17 -11.17
C PRO A 106 -0.61 15.13 -11.04
N PHE A 107 -0.43 14.32 -12.08
CA PHE A 107 0.70 13.39 -12.17
C PHE A 107 1.96 14.11 -12.65
N VAL A 108 2.57 14.88 -11.74
CA VAL A 108 3.79 15.68 -12.00
C VAL A 108 4.88 15.37 -10.97
N ALA A 109 6.11 15.79 -11.29
CA ALA A 109 7.26 15.58 -10.41
C ALA A 109 7.22 16.46 -9.15
N ASN A 110 6.58 17.63 -9.20
CA ASN A 110 6.47 18.53 -8.05
C ASN A 110 5.61 17.88 -6.95
N MET A 111 6.24 17.56 -5.82
CA MET A 111 5.59 16.87 -4.70
C MET A 111 4.50 17.71 -4.04
N LEU A 112 4.64 19.04 -4.05
CA LEU A 112 3.64 19.96 -3.49
C LEU A 112 2.38 20.07 -4.37
N GLU A 113 2.48 19.69 -5.64
CA GLU A 113 1.35 19.67 -6.57
C GLU A 113 0.73 18.28 -6.69
N ASN A 114 1.54 17.22 -6.64
CA ASN A 114 1.07 15.84 -6.85
C ASN A 114 0.45 15.19 -5.57
N THR A 115 0.50 15.90 -4.45
CA THR A 115 -0.09 15.49 -3.17
C THR A 115 -0.77 16.70 -2.50
N ARG A 116 -1.54 16.48 -1.44
CA ARG A 116 -2.08 17.56 -0.60
C ARG A 116 -2.12 17.23 0.87
N THR A 117 -2.03 18.27 1.69
CA THR A 117 -2.33 18.22 3.12
C THR A 117 -3.83 18.07 3.33
N THR A 118 -4.23 17.07 4.11
CA THR A 118 -5.64 16.81 4.45
C THR A 118 -5.93 17.29 5.88
N LEU A 119 -6.60 18.44 6.01
CA LEU A 119 -7.00 18.93 7.33
C LEU A 119 -8.09 18.03 7.93
N THR A 120 -7.81 17.46 9.10
CA THR A 120 -8.68 16.47 9.76
C THR A 120 -8.59 16.59 11.28
N ASN A 121 -9.41 15.81 11.99
CA ASN A 121 -9.51 15.85 13.44
C ASN A 121 -8.28 15.24 14.13
N TRP A 122 -8.16 15.50 15.44
CA TRP A 122 -7.05 15.03 16.26
C TRP A 122 -6.92 13.50 16.29
N LEU A 123 -8.03 12.75 16.24
CA LEU A 123 -7.99 11.29 16.29
C LEU A 123 -7.30 10.72 15.05
N VAL A 124 -7.67 11.18 13.86
CA VAL A 124 -7.04 10.73 12.59
C VAL A 124 -5.58 11.16 12.55
N ARG A 125 -5.27 12.40 12.95
CA ARG A 125 -3.88 12.87 13.03
C ARG A 125 -3.03 12.04 13.98
N LYS A 126 -3.57 11.65 15.14
CA LYS A 126 -2.85 10.81 16.09
C LYS A 126 -2.66 9.39 15.56
N LEU A 127 -3.70 8.79 15.00
CA LEU A 127 -3.66 7.43 14.44
C LEU A 127 -2.67 7.32 13.28
N ALA A 128 -2.71 8.28 12.36
CA ALA A 128 -1.87 8.33 11.18
C ALA A 128 -0.53 9.04 11.44
N TRP A 129 -0.17 9.30 12.70
CA TRP A 129 1.09 9.95 13.07
C TRP A 129 1.40 11.24 12.27
N ASN A 130 0.43 12.15 12.21
CA ASN A 130 0.52 13.40 11.44
C ASN A 130 0.79 13.24 9.93
N MET A 131 0.68 12.03 9.37
CA MET A 131 0.69 11.81 7.92
C MET A 131 -0.29 12.68 7.12
N PRO A 132 -1.43 13.18 7.65
CA PRO A 132 -2.27 14.09 6.88
C PRO A 132 -1.56 15.38 6.43
N PHE A 133 -0.41 15.74 7.01
CA PHE A 133 0.57 16.67 6.42
C PHE A 133 1.36 15.99 5.29
N HIS A 134 0.61 15.49 4.30
CA HIS A 134 1.13 14.56 3.31
C HIS A 134 2.01 15.25 2.26
N ALA A 135 1.65 16.48 1.87
CA ALA A 135 2.48 17.26 0.97
C ALA A 135 3.85 17.59 1.58
N GLU A 136 3.86 17.90 2.86
CA GLU A 136 5.08 18.12 3.63
C GLU A 136 5.89 16.83 3.76
N HIS A 137 5.24 15.70 4.03
CA HIS A 137 5.89 14.39 4.08
C HIS A 137 6.55 14.02 2.74
N HIS A 138 5.87 14.23 1.61
CA HIS A 138 6.42 13.96 0.29
C HIS A 138 7.55 14.91 -0.09
N ALA A 139 7.43 16.20 0.24
CA ALA A 139 8.47 17.20 -0.06
C ALA A 139 9.70 17.05 0.85
N TYR A 140 9.52 16.64 2.10
CA TYR A 140 10.56 16.59 3.12
C TYR A 140 10.45 15.33 4.01
N PRO A 141 10.64 14.12 3.46
CA PRO A 141 10.40 12.86 4.18
C PRO A 141 11.32 12.64 5.39
N GLY A 142 12.45 13.36 5.46
CA GLY A 142 13.38 13.30 6.58
C GLY A 142 13.04 14.20 7.77
N VAL A 143 12.01 15.05 7.66
CA VAL A 143 11.60 15.94 8.76
C VAL A 143 10.73 15.17 9.77
N PRO A 144 11.06 15.21 11.08
CA PRO A 144 10.26 14.52 12.09
C PRO A 144 8.81 15.03 12.15
N PHE A 145 7.88 14.09 12.26
CA PHE A 145 6.42 14.31 12.36
C PHE A 145 5.93 14.60 13.79
N HIS A 146 6.87 14.71 14.75
CA HIS A 146 6.61 14.99 16.16
C HIS A 146 7.53 16.09 16.69
N ARG A 147 7.09 16.80 17.73
CA ARG A 147 7.90 17.68 18.57
C ARG A 147 7.57 17.39 20.03
#